data_AF-A0A356VU05-F1
#
_entry.id   AF-A0A356VU05-F1
#
_cell.length_a   1.000
_cell.length_b   1.000
_cell.length_c   1.000
_cell.angle_alpha   90.00
_cell.angle_beta   90.00
_cell.angle_gamma   90.00
#
_symmetry.space_group_name_H-M   'P 1'
#
loop_
_entity.id
_entity.type
_entity.pdbx_description
1 polymer ?
#
loop_
_entity_poly.entity_id
_entity_poly.type
_entity_poly.pdbx_seq_one_letter_code
_entity_poly.pdbx_strand_id
1 'polypeptide(L)'
;MQAAGLSIDVAKNIDISGVTNPVTAVLLNYRSYDTLLELGVLLLALLGVWSLGGVTDKKTNIVNPMLDFLTKFLVPIFILYAGYLLWVGGLAPGGAFQAGSVLGAAGVLLFLNGWQLNAKYSGFALRLVLVAGLLIFVLIGLSFTFFGNDFLEYPPALAGGLILLIEAAATLSIGISLAALFLGRDPSATENIEVNK
;
A
#
# COMPACT_ATOMS: atom_id res chain seq x y z
N MET A 1 5.28 23.43 -39.55
CA MET A 1 6.53 22.98 -38.91
C MET A 1 6.17 22.23 -37.64
N GLN A 2 6.14 20.90 -37.69
CA GLN A 2 5.90 20.06 -36.51
C GLN A 2 7.16 20.06 -35.66
N ALA A 3 7.03 20.38 -34.37
CA ALA A 3 8.11 20.28 -33.42
C ALA A 3 8.62 18.84 -33.42
N ALA A 4 9.88 18.66 -33.82
CA ALA A 4 10.61 17.42 -33.64
C ALA A 4 10.74 17.21 -32.12
N GLY A 5 9.74 16.56 -31.54
CA GLY A 5 9.74 16.20 -30.13
C GLY A 5 10.80 15.13 -29.84
N LEU A 6 10.91 14.77 -28.55
CA LEU A 6 11.79 13.75 -27.98
C LEU A 6 11.76 12.37 -28.68
N SER A 7 10.91 12.17 -29.70
CA SER A 7 10.77 10.93 -30.46
C SER A 7 12.06 10.47 -31.12
N ILE A 8 12.95 11.40 -31.50
CA ILE A 8 14.24 11.06 -32.15
C ILE A 8 15.25 10.53 -31.12
N ASP A 9 15.32 11.13 -29.93
CA ASP A 9 16.21 10.67 -28.85
C ASP A 9 15.72 9.37 -28.21
N VAL A 10 14.41 9.19 -28.16
CA VAL A 10 13.75 7.96 -27.70
C VAL A 10 13.98 6.79 -28.67
N ALA A 11 13.97 7.03 -29.98
CA ALA A 11 14.26 5.99 -30.98
C ALA A 11 15.72 5.50 -30.94
N LYS A 12 16.67 6.36 -30.51
CA LYS A 12 18.09 6.00 -30.41
C LYS A 12 18.46 5.17 -29.18
N ASN A 13 17.63 5.19 -28.13
CA ASN A 13 17.91 4.50 -26.87
C ASN A 13 17.00 3.27 -26.62
N ILE A 14 16.19 2.87 -27.61
CA ILE A 14 15.34 1.66 -27.56
C ILE A 14 16.15 0.41 -27.23
N ASP A 15 17.36 0.30 -27.80
CA ASP A 15 18.19 -0.89 -27.65
C ASP A 15 18.80 -1.04 -26.24
N ILE A 16 18.75 0.02 -25.42
CA ILE A 16 19.30 0.03 -24.05
C ILE A 16 18.22 -0.35 -23.02
N SER A 17 16.94 -0.06 -23.29
CA SER A 17 15.85 -0.25 -22.31
C SER A 17 15.32 -1.68 -22.15
N GLY A 18 15.84 -2.67 -22.90
CA GLY A 18 15.38 -4.06 -22.81
C GLY A 18 13.93 -4.31 -23.29
N VAL A 19 13.25 -3.30 -23.85
CA VAL A 19 11.89 -3.42 -24.39
C VAL A 19 11.78 -2.74 -25.76
N THR A 20 11.13 -3.40 -26.71
CA THR A 20 11.08 -3.00 -28.13
C THR A 20 10.17 -1.78 -28.40
N ASN A 21 9.43 -1.29 -27.41
CA ASN A 21 8.51 -0.17 -27.57
C ASN A 21 8.79 0.93 -26.53
N PRO A 22 9.25 2.12 -26.95
CA PRO A 22 9.66 3.18 -26.05
C PRO A 22 8.51 3.80 -25.26
N VAL A 23 7.28 3.75 -25.78
CA VAL A 23 6.09 4.21 -25.05
C VAL A 23 5.80 3.27 -23.87
N THR A 24 6.14 1.99 -23.99
CA THR A 24 5.95 0.98 -22.94
C THR A 24 7.03 1.07 -21.86
N ALA A 25 8.28 1.35 -22.23
CA ALA A 25 9.37 1.60 -21.26
C ALA A 25 9.11 2.88 -20.45
N VAL A 26 8.61 3.93 -21.10
CA VAL A 26 8.12 5.16 -20.45
C VAL A 26 6.93 4.82 -19.54
N LEU A 27 5.87 4.19 -20.03
CA LEU A 27 4.68 3.89 -19.21
C LEU A 27 4.94 2.95 -18.01
N LEU A 28 5.87 2.00 -18.12
CA LEU A 28 6.24 1.11 -17.01
C LEU A 28 7.07 1.83 -15.93
N ASN A 29 8.08 2.61 -16.33
CA ASN A 29 8.93 3.33 -15.39
C ASN A 29 8.19 4.50 -14.71
N TYR A 30 7.34 5.22 -15.45
CA TYR A 30 6.55 6.32 -14.85
C TYR A 30 5.46 5.82 -13.89
N ARG A 31 4.90 4.62 -14.09
CA ARG A 31 3.88 4.06 -13.19
C ARG A 31 4.45 3.67 -11.83
N SER A 32 5.72 3.24 -11.78
CA SER A 32 6.34 2.88 -10.51
C SER A 32 6.58 4.12 -9.61
N TYR A 33 6.94 5.26 -10.21
CA TYR A 33 7.03 6.52 -9.46
C TYR A 33 5.67 7.00 -8.96
N ASP A 34 4.61 6.82 -9.76
CA ASP A 34 3.23 7.14 -9.36
C ASP A 34 2.84 6.34 -8.10
N THR A 35 2.99 5.01 -8.12
CA THR A 35 2.70 4.15 -6.97
C THR A 35 3.59 4.44 -5.75
N LEU A 36 4.86 4.77 -5.96
CA LEU A 36 5.78 5.16 -4.88
C LEU A 36 5.29 6.44 -4.19
N LEU A 37 4.92 7.46 -4.97
CA LEU A 37 4.42 8.72 -4.44
C LEU A 37 3.04 8.56 -3.80
N GLU A 38 2.15 7.74 -4.34
CA GLU A 38 0.87 7.44 -3.72
C GLU A 38 1.07 6.81 -2.33
N LEU A 39 2.00 5.85 -2.18
CA LEU A 39 2.36 5.27 -0.88
C LEU A 39 2.93 6.33 0.08
N GLY A 40 3.81 7.21 -0.42
CA GLY A 40 4.37 8.31 0.36
C GLY A 40 3.30 9.27 0.86
N VAL A 41 2.39 9.71 -0.02
CA VAL A 41 1.30 10.64 0.32
C VAL A 41 0.32 9.99 1.31
N LEU A 42 -0.03 8.72 1.12
CA LEU A 42 -0.91 8.00 2.06
C LEU A 42 -0.29 7.89 3.45
N LEU A 43 1.01 7.59 3.54
CA LEU A 43 1.71 7.54 4.81
C LEU A 43 1.78 8.91 5.47
N LEU A 44 2.07 9.97 4.72
CA LEU A 44 2.07 11.35 5.22
C LEU A 44 0.69 11.77 5.72
N ALA A 45 -0.38 11.38 5.03
CA ALA A 45 -1.75 11.65 5.46
C ALA A 45 -2.05 10.98 6.82
N LEU A 46 -1.66 9.71 6.98
CA LEU A 46 -1.82 9.00 8.25
C LEU A 46 -1.04 9.66 9.38
N LEU A 47 0.23 9.99 9.15
CA LEU A 47 1.06 10.69 10.13
C LEU A 47 0.48 12.07 10.50
N GLY A 48 -0.06 12.79 9.52
CA GLY A 48 -0.75 14.06 9.74
C GLY A 48 -1.95 13.92 10.67
N VAL A 49 -2.82 12.93 10.42
CA VAL A 49 -3.98 12.64 11.29
C VAL A 49 -3.55 12.26 12.70
N TRP A 50 -2.54 11.41 12.84
CA TRP A 50 -2.03 11.00 14.15
C TRP A 50 -1.35 12.16 14.91
N SER A 51 -0.67 13.06 14.19
CA SER A 51 -0.02 14.23 14.80
C SER A 51 -1.01 15.25 15.36
N LEU A 52 -2.26 15.27 14.87
CA LEU A 52 -3.30 16.18 15.36
C LEU A 52 -3.97 15.71 16.67
N GLY A 53 -3.48 14.61 17.26
CA GLY A 53 -3.97 14.08 18.55
C GLY A 53 -5.14 13.11 18.44
N GLY A 54 -5.63 12.88 17.22
CA GLY A 54 -6.68 11.92 16.90
C GLY A 54 -8.07 12.20 17.48
N VAL A 55 -9.07 11.44 17.02
CA VAL A 55 -10.46 11.59 17.47
C VAL A 55 -10.71 10.73 18.71
N THR A 56 -11.19 11.34 19.79
CA THR A 56 -11.59 10.61 21.01
C THR A 56 -12.83 9.77 20.71
N ASP A 57 -12.65 8.46 20.81
CA ASP A 57 -13.68 7.48 20.50
C ASP A 57 -14.74 7.40 21.61
N LYS A 58 -15.99 7.69 21.28
CA LYS A 58 -17.12 7.46 22.19
C LYS A 58 -17.57 6.03 21.99
N LYS A 59 -17.08 5.09 22.82
CA LYS A 59 -17.49 3.67 22.78
C LYS A 59 -19.02 3.57 22.79
N THR A 60 -19.61 3.22 21.66
CA THR A 60 -21.00 2.79 21.59
C THR A 60 -21.02 1.28 21.83
N ASN A 61 -21.29 0.87 23.06
CA ASN A 61 -21.42 -0.55 23.46
C ASN A 61 -22.70 -1.21 22.89
N ILE A 62 -23.18 -0.78 21.72
CA ILE A 62 -24.37 -1.34 21.10
C ILE A 62 -23.93 -2.53 20.24
N VAL A 63 -24.08 -3.73 20.80
CA VAL A 63 -23.91 -4.97 20.03
C VAL A 63 -25.03 -5.01 18.99
N ASN A 64 -24.67 -4.88 17.71
CA ASN A 64 -25.60 -5.00 16.59
C ASN A 64 -25.43 -6.39 15.95
N PRO A 65 -26.37 -7.34 16.17
CA PRO A 65 -26.25 -8.70 15.65
C PRO A 65 -26.15 -8.79 14.12
N MET A 66 -26.76 -7.84 13.41
CA MET A 66 -26.70 -7.77 11.95
C MET A 66 -25.30 -7.36 11.48
N LEU A 67 -24.71 -6.36 12.13
CA LEU A 67 -23.33 -5.92 11.84
C LEU A 67 -22.31 -7.02 12.16
N ASP A 68 -22.51 -7.76 13.24
CA ASP A 68 -21.64 -8.88 13.61
C ASP A 68 -21.69 -10.01 12.56
N PHE A 69 -22.88 -10.37 12.09
CA PHE A 69 -23.05 -11.33 11.00
C PHE A 69 -22.39 -10.84 9.70
N LEU A 70 -22.67 -9.60 9.29
CA LEU A 70 -22.07 -8.98 8.10
C LEU A 70 -20.54 -8.97 8.18
N THR A 71 -19.98 -8.63 9.34
CA THR A 71 -18.52 -8.58 9.54
C THR A 71 -17.91 -9.97 9.40
N LYS A 72 -18.48 -10.99 10.07
CA LYS A 72 -18.00 -12.38 10.00
C LYS A 72 -18.12 -12.99 8.61
N PHE A 73 -19.10 -12.55 7.81
CA PHE A 73 -19.31 -13.03 6.45
C PHE A 73 -18.47 -12.28 5.41
N LEU A 74 -18.44 -10.94 5.46
CA LEU A 74 -17.78 -10.11 4.45
C LEU A 74 -16.27 -10.02 4.62
N VAL A 75 -15.74 -9.99 5.85
CA VAL A 75 -14.29 -9.85 6.07
C VAL A 75 -13.50 -10.97 5.39
N PRO A 76 -13.85 -12.27 5.53
CA PRO A 76 -13.16 -13.32 4.79
C PRO A 76 -13.25 -13.16 3.26
N ILE A 77 -14.41 -12.72 2.74
CA ILE A 77 -14.63 -12.49 1.30
C ILE A 77 -13.74 -11.34 0.82
N PHE A 78 -13.65 -10.25 1.57
CA PHE A 78 -12.78 -9.11 1.25
C PHE A 78 -11.31 -9.49 1.24
N ILE A 79 -10.86 -10.32 2.18
CA ILE A 79 -9.48 -10.82 2.21
C ILE A 79 -9.18 -11.66 0.95
N LEU A 80 -10.07 -12.59 0.59
CA LEU A 80 -9.91 -13.40 -0.62
C LEU A 80 -9.93 -12.54 -1.89
N TYR A 81 -10.84 -11.58 -1.96
CA TYR A 81 -10.98 -10.69 -3.12
C TYR A 81 -9.78 -9.75 -3.25
N ALA A 82 -9.23 -9.23 -2.15
CA ALA A 82 -7.99 -8.46 -2.16
C ALA A 82 -6.83 -9.30 -2.69
N GLY A 83 -6.70 -10.55 -2.28
CA GLY A 83 -5.70 -11.48 -2.82
C GLY A 83 -5.88 -11.72 -4.33
N TYR A 84 -7.12 -11.85 -4.79
CA TYR A 84 -7.44 -11.95 -6.22
C TYR A 84 -7.06 -10.68 -7.00
N LEU A 85 -7.38 -9.49 -6.48
CA LEU A 85 -7.05 -8.21 -7.13
C LEU A 85 -5.53 -7.98 -7.21
N LEU A 86 -4.81 -8.39 -6.16
CA LEU A 86 -3.35 -8.37 -6.16
C LEU A 86 -2.80 -9.31 -7.25
N TRP A 87 -3.32 -10.54 -7.33
CA TRP A 87 -2.87 -11.52 -8.31
C TRP A 87 -3.17 -11.11 -9.76
N VAL A 88 -4.36 -10.57 -10.03
CA VAL A 88 -4.77 -10.19 -11.39
C VAL A 88 -4.15 -8.87 -11.85
N GLY A 89 -3.62 -8.05 -10.94
CA GLY A 89 -3.07 -6.71 -11.23
C GLY A 89 -1.92 -6.69 -12.24
N GLY A 90 -1.18 -7.80 -12.37
CA GLY A 90 -0.14 -7.95 -13.39
C GLY A 90 -0.66 -8.19 -14.81
N LEU A 91 -1.94 -8.55 -14.98
CA LEU A 91 -2.52 -9.00 -16.26
C LEU A 91 -3.77 -8.21 -16.68
N ALA A 92 -4.49 -7.62 -15.72
CA ALA A 92 -5.76 -6.93 -15.93
C ALA A 92 -5.89 -5.74 -14.95
N PRO A 93 -6.95 -4.91 -15.05
CA PRO A 93 -7.23 -3.88 -14.04
C PRO A 93 -7.30 -4.51 -12.64
N GLY A 94 -6.41 -4.05 -11.76
CA GLY A 94 -6.13 -4.65 -10.46
C GLY A 94 -4.96 -3.95 -9.77
N GLY A 95 -4.30 -4.64 -8.84
CA GLY A 95 -3.03 -4.22 -8.26
C GLY A 95 -3.12 -3.74 -6.82
N ALA A 96 -1.97 -3.25 -6.33
CA ALA A 96 -1.74 -3.09 -4.90
C ALA A 96 -2.73 -2.15 -4.19
N PHE A 97 -3.09 -1.02 -4.81
CA PHE A 97 -4.00 -0.02 -4.26
C PHE A 97 -5.44 -0.50 -4.19
N GLN A 98 -5.92 -1.20 -5.22
CA GLN A 98 -7.29 -1.73 -5.23
C GLN A 98 -7.43 -2.84 -4.17
N ALA A 99 -6.47 -3.77 -4.14
CA ALA A 99 -6.40 -4.81 -3.12
C ALA A 99 -6.28 -4.22 -1.71
N GLY A 100 -5.41 -3.22 -1.53
CA GLY A 100 -5.23 -2.52 -0.26
C GLY A 100 -6.49 -1.80 0.19
N SER A 101 -7.23 -1.16 -0.72
CA SER A 101 -8.51 -0.50 -0.39
C SER A 101 -9.57 -1.48 0.10
N VAL A 102 -9.64 -2.67 -0.50
CA VAL A 102 -10.54 -3.74 -0.04
C VAL A 102 -10.13 -4.26 1.34
N LEU A 103 -8.83 -4.43 1.61
CA LEU A 103 -8.35 -4.76 2.96
C LEU A 103 -8.65 -3.65 3.97
N GLY A 104 -8.50 -2.39 3.57
CA GLY A 104 -8.88 -1.24 4.38
C GLY A 104 -10.36 -1.28 4.76
N ALA A 105 -11.24 -1.56 3.80
CA ALA A 105 -12.68 -1.73 4.05
C ALA A 105 -12.96 -2.88 5.03
N ALA A 106 -12.23 -3.99 4.95
CA ALA A 106 -12.32 -5.07 5.94
C ALA A 106 -11.91 -4.60 7.35
N GLY A 107 -10.83 -3.82 7.45
CA GLY A 107 -10.40 -3.21 8.72
C GLY A 107 -11.44 -2.24 9.29
N VAL A 108 -12.06 -1.41 8.44
CA VAL A 108 -13.15 -0.51 8.83
C VAL A 108 -14.34 -1.29 9.39
N LEU A 109 -14.77 -2.36 8.71
CA LEU A 109 -15.85 -3.21 9.21
C LEU A 109 -15.53 -3.82 10.58
N LEU A 110 -14.29 -4.29 10.78
CA LEU A 110 -13.84 -4.79 12.08
C LEU A 110 -13.94 -3.72 13.16
N PHE A 111 -13.45 -2.50 12.89
CA PHE A 111 -13.54 -1.39 13.85
C PHE A 111 -14.98 -0.97 14.15
N LEU A 112 -15.86 -0.95 13.14
CA LEU A 112 -17.29 -0.69 13.33
C LEU A 112 -17.98 -1.75 14.20
N ASN A 113 -17.54 -3.01 14.13
CA ASN A 113 -18.01 -4.10 14.99
C ASN A 113 -17.35 -4.11 16.38
N GLY A 114 -16.60 -3.06 16.74
CA GLY A 114 -15.93 -2.92 18.04
C GLY A 114 -14.68 -3.78 18.20
N TRP A 115 -14.14 -4.35 17.12
CA TRP A 115 -12.84 -5.03 17.17
C TRP A 115 -11.74 -4.02 17.50
N GLN A 116 -10.81 -4.40 18.36
CA GLN A 116 -9.68 -3.56 18.73
C GLN A 116 -8.38 -4.30 18.42
N LEU A 117 -7.41 -3.54 17.92
CA LEU A 117 -6.07 -4.06 17.74
C LEU A 117 -5.46 -4.33 19.12
N ASN A 118 -5.00 -5.56 19.33
CA ASN A 118 -4.37 -5.94 20.60
C ASN A 118 -3.14 -5.06 20.87
N ALA A 119 -2.96 -4.60 22.11
CA ALA A 119 -1.88 -3.72 22.54
C ALA A 119 -0.49 -4.18 22.05
N LYS A 120 -0.22 -5.49 22.08
CA LYS A 120 1.04 -6.08 21.59
C LYS A 120 1.37 -5.75 20.13
N TYR A 121 0.36 -5.64 19.27
CA TYR A 121 0.54 -5.34 17.85
C TYR A 121 0.36 -3.86 17.54
N SER A 122 -0.10 -3.05 18.50
CA SER A 122 -0.42 -1.64 18.31
C SER A 122 0.81 -0.74 18.21
N GLY A 123 1.97 -1.15 18.73
CA GLY A 123 3.20 -0.37 18.79
C GLY A 123 4.11 -0.47 17.56
N PHE A 124 5.37 -0.84 17.79
CA PHE A 124 6.41 -0.90 16.75
C PHE A 124 6.03 -1.84 15.57
N ALA A 125 5.34 -2.93 15.85
CA ALA A 125 4.89 -3.87 14.81
C ALA A 125 3.93 -3.20 13.81
N LEU A 126 2.95 -2.42 14.28
CA LEU A 126 2.06 -1.66 13.40
C LEU A 126 2.83 -0.67 12.54
N ARG A 127 3.74 0.09 13.15
CA ARG A 127 4.58 1.07 12.45
C ARG A 127 5.44 0.41 11.37
N LEU A 128 6.04 -0.75 11.66
CA LEU A 128 6.79 -1.52 10.66
C LEU A 128 5.94 -1.88 9.47
N VAL A 129 4.72 -2.40 9.68
CA VAL A 129 3.84 -2.79 8.57
C VAL A 129 3.37 -1.57 7.77
N LEU A 130 3.11 -0.44 8.44
CA LEU A 130 2.73 0.83 7.81
C LEU A 130 3.81 1.40 6.89
N VAL A 131 5.09 1.20 7.22
CA VAL A 131 6.22 1.66 6.39
C VAL A 131 6.76 0.59 5.46
N ALA A 132 6.43 -0.68 5.68
CA ALA A 132 7.00 -1.81 4.95
C ALA A 132 6.81 -1.70 3.44
N GLY A 133 5.61 -1.30 2.98
CA GLY A 133 5.33 -1.13 1.56
C GLY A 133 6.29 -0.12 0.90
N LEU A 134 6.39 1.06 1.50
CA LEU A 134 7.28 2.13 1.02
C LEU A 134 8.77 1.74 1.11
N LEU A 135 9.19 1.17 2.24
CA LEU A 135 10.58 0.77 2.45
C LEU A 135 11.01 -0.32 1.48
N ILE A 136 10.20 -1.37 1.30
CA ILE A 136 10.52 -2.46 0.37
C ILE A 136 10.60 -1.93 -1.06
N PHE A 137 9.68 -1.05 -1.46
CA PHE A 137 9.71 -0.40 -2.76
C PHE A 137 11.03 0.35 -2.98
N VAL A 138 11.40 1.23 -2.05
CA VAL A 138 12.62 2.06 -2.14
C VAL A 138 13.88 1.19 -2.09
N LEU A 139 13.95 0.22 -1.17
CA LEU A 139 15.12 -0.65 -1.01
C LEU A 139 15.37 -1.49 -2.26
N ILE A 140 14.32 -2.04 -2.87
CA ILE A 140 14.46 -2.82 -4.10
C ILE A 140 14.91 -1.91 -5.24
N GLY A 141 14.27 -0.75 -5.42
CA GLY A 141 14.67 0.21 -6.45
C GLY A 141 16.12 0.65 -6.31
N LEU A 142 16.56 1.00 -5.09
CA LEU A 142 17.95 1.40 -4.81
C LEU A 142 18.94 0.26 -4.97
N SER A 143 18.58 -0.97 -4.58
CA SER A 143 19.47 -2.13 -4.70
C SER A 143 19.92 -2.33 -6.13
N PHE A 144 19.02 -2.21 -7.12
CA PHE A 144 19.38 -2.32 -8.53
C PHE A 144 20.23 -1.14 -9.03
N THR A 145 20.01 0.07 -8.51
CA THR A 145 20.88 1.22 -8.79
C THR A 145 22.31 1.01 -8.30
N PHE A 146 22.51 0.36 -7.14
CA PHE A 146 23.85 0.03 -6.66
C PHE A 146 24.60 -0.96 -7.55
N PHE A 147 23.90 -1.80 -8.32
CA PHE A 147 24.50 -2.73 -9.28
C PHE A 147 24.69 -2.14 -10.69
N GLY A 148 24.44 -0.84 -10.87
CA GLY A 148 24.69 -0.11 -12.12
C GLY A 148 23.53 -0.09 -13.12
N ASN A 149 22.34 -0.54 -12.71
CA ASN A 149 21.11 -0.41 -13.51
C ASN A 149 20.37 0.89 -13.15
N ASP A 150 19.40 1.31 -13.97
CA ASP A 150 18.53 2.42 -13.60
C ASP A 150 17.61 2.05 -12.41
N PHE A 151 17.13 3.07 -11.68
CA PHE A 151 16.20 2.86 -10.55
C PHE A 151 14.95 2.10 -11.01
N LEU A 152 14.69 0.93 -10.40
CA LEU A 152 13.60 -0.01 -10.72
C LEU A 152 13.73 -0.74 -12.07
N GLU A 153 14.93 -0.76 -12.66
CA GLU A 153 15.19 -1.60 -13.82
C GLU A 153 15.43 -3.06 -13.37
N TYR A 154 14.42 -3.91 -13.59
CA TYR A 154 14.45 -5.30 -13.15
C TYR A 154 15.01 -6.24 -14.22
N PRO A 155 15.83 -7.24 -13.85
CA PRO A 155 16.15 -8.34 -14.74
C PRO A 155 14.87 -9.04 -15.21
N PRO A 156 14.67 -9.30 -16.52
CA PRO A 156 13.42 -9.87 -17.04
C PRO A 156 13.01 -11.19 -16.38
N ALA A 157 13.99 -12.00 -15.95
CA ALA A 157 13.75 -13.27 -15.27
C ALA A 157 13.20 -13.14 -13.84
N LEU A 158 13.46 -12.02 -13.16
CA LEU A 158 13.06 -11.78 -11.76
C LEU A 158 11.98 -10.72 -11.60
N ALA A 159 11.70 -9.95 -12.66
CA ALA A 159 10.78 -8.82 -12.63
C ALA A 159 9.41 -9.16 -12.03
N GLY A 160 8.78 -10.25 -12.48
CA GLY A 160 7.44 -10.64 -11.98
C GLY A 160 7.41 -10.94 -10.48
N GLY A 161 8.42 -11.64 -9.95
CA GLY A 161 8.50 -11.97 -8.53
C GLY A 161 8.77 -10.74 -7.65
N LEU A 162 9.63 -9.84 -8.10
CA LEU A 162 9.96 -8.60 -7.40
C LEU A 162 8.78 -7.64 -7.38
N ILE A 163 8.08 -7.48 -8.51
CA ILE A 163 6.87 -6.67 -8.61
C ILE A 163 5.80 -7.22 -7.67
N LEU A 164 5.54 -8.54 -7.70
CA LEU A 164 4.56 -9.16 -6.81
C LEU A 164 4.91 -8.95 -5.32
N LEU A 165 6.19 -9.01 -4.97
CA LEU A 165 6.66 -8.78 -3.60
C LEU A 165 6.44 -7.31 -3.17
N ILE A 166 6.76 -6.35 -4.04
CA ILE A 166 6.50 -4.93 -3.80
C ILE A 166 4.99 -4.70 -3.65
N GLU A 167 4.20 -5.21 -4.59
CA GLU A 167 2.74 -5.03 -4.58
C GLU A 167 2.10 -5.67 -3.35
N ALA A 168 2.55 -6.85 -2.92
CA ALA A 168 2.05 -7.51 -1.72
C ALA A 168 2.35 -6.69 -0.45
N ALA A 169 3.58 -6.19 -0.32
CA ALA A 169 3.97 -5.32 0.79
C ALA A 169 3.18 -4.01 0.78
N ALA A 170 3.02 -3.39 -0.41
CA ALA A 170 2.24 -2.18 -0.60
C ALA A 170 0.76 -2.40 -0.26
N THR A 171 0.14 -3.49 -0.72
CA THR A 171 -1.25 -3.86 -0.40
C THR A 171 -1.50 -3.91 1.10
N LEU A 172 -0.61 -4.57 1.84
CA LEU A 172 -0.73 -4.67 3.29
C LEU A 172 -0.57 -3.29 3.97
N SER A 173 0.45 -2.53 3.54
CA SER A 173 0.72 -1.17 4.01
C SER A 173 -0.47 -0.24 3.79
N ILE A 174 -1.05 -0.26 2.60
CA ILE A 174 -2.20 0.57 2.20
C ILE A 174 -3.44 0.18 2.99
N GLY A 175 -3.76 -1.12 3.07
CA GLY A 175 -4.96 -1.57 3.78
C GLY A 175 -4.94 -1.20 5.25
N ILE A 176 -3.79 -1.38 5.91
CA ILE A 176 -3.64 -1.00 7.32
C ILE A 176 -3.65 0.53 7.48
N SER A 177 -3.04 1.28 6.57
CA SER A 177 -3.06 2.74 6.60
C SER A 177 -4.47 3.30 6.48
N LEU A 178 -5.27 2.77 5.55
CA LEU A 178 -6.67 3.20 5.35
C LEU A 178 -7.55 2.85 6.56
N ALA A 179 -7.38 1.66 7.12
CA ALA A 179 -8.09 1.27 8.33
C ALA A 179 -7.68 2.17 9.53
N ALA A 180 -6.39 2.48 9.68
CA ALA A 180 -5.88 3.36 10.72
C ALA A 180 -6.33 4.81 10.56
N LEU A 181 -6.42 5.30 9.32
CA LEU A 181 -6.99 6.61 8.99
C LEU A 181 -8.45 6.71 9.42
N PHE A 182 -9.25 5.66 9.19
CA PHE A 182 -10.64 5.61 9.64
C PHE A 182 -10.75 5.66 11.17
N LEU A 183 -9.89 4.92 11.88
CA LEU A 183 -9.85 4.98 13.34
C LEU A 183 -9.47 6.39 13.84
N GLY A 184 -8.70 7.13 13.04
CA GLY A 184 -8.40 8.53 13.28
C GLY A 184 -7.53 8.79 14.51
N ARG A 185 -6.85 7.77 15.06
CA ARG A 185 -5.93 7.88 16.20
C ARG A 185 -4.86 6.79 16.15
N ASP A 186 -3.71 7.03 16.79
CA ASP A 186 -2.66 6.02 16.96
C ASP A 186 -3.11 4.98 18.01
N PRO A 187 -3.31 3.70 17.63
CA PRO A 187 -3.64 2.64 18.57
C PRO A 187 -2.63 2.50 19.72
N SER A 188 -1.33 2.79 19.48
CA SER A 188 -0.30 2.72 20.52
C SER A 188 -0.43 3.80 21.60
N ALA A 189 -1.02 4.96 21.28
CA ALA A 189 -1.03 6.10 22.20
C ALA A 189 -1.83 5.84 23.49
N THR A 190 -2.79 4.92 23.44
CA THR A 190 -3.60 4.50 24.59
C THR A 190 -2.80 3.75 25.67
N GLU A 191 -1.71 3.06 25.30
CA GLU A 191 -0.88 2.25 26.21
C GLU A 191 -0.19 3.12 27.29
N ASN A 192 0.20 4.34 26.93
CA ASN A 192 0.93 5.23 27.83
C ASN A 192 0.07 5.85 28.94
N ILE A 193 -1.26 5.78 28.84
CA ILE A 193 -2.18 6.36 29.83
C ILE A 193 -2.53 5.34 30.92
N GLU A 194 -2.59 4.04 30.60
CA GLU A 194 -2.92 2.99 31.59
C GLU A 194 -1.72 2.53 32.42
N VAL A 195 -0.49 2.63 31.91
CA VAL A 195 0.72 2.20 32.65
C VAL A 195 1.13 3.20 33.75
N ASN A 196 0.56 4.41 33.76
CA ASN A 196 0.91 5.47 34.73
C ASN A 196 -0.19 5.71 35.80
N LYS A 197 -1.00 4.69 36.09
CA LYS A 197 -1.94 4.64 37.22
C LYS A 197 -1.65 3.44 38.10
#